data_AF-A0A4U9WPB4-F1
#
_entry.id   AF-A0A4U9WPB4-F1
#
_cell.length_a   1.000
_cell.length_b   1.000
_cell.length_c   1.000
_cell.angle_alpha   90.00
_cell.angle_beta   90.00
_cell.angle_gamma   90.00
#
_symmetry.space_group_name_H-M   'P 1'
#
loop_
_entity.id
_entity.type
_entity.pdbx_description
1 polymer ?
#
loop_
_entity_poly.entity_id
_entity_poly.type
_entity_poly.pdbx_seq_one_letter_code
_entity_poly.pdbx_strand_id
1 'polypeptide(L)' 'MGFGIPAAVGAQMARPEDMVICVSGDGSFMMNVQELGTIKRKQLPLKIVLLDNQRLGMVRQWQQLFFDGPLQRNQPLR' A
#
# COMPACT_ATOMS: atom_id res chain seq x y z
N MET A 1 -2.57 0.96 -6.90
CA MET A 1 -2.50 0.77 -5.44
C MET A 1 -3.16 -0.57 -5.08
N GLY A 2 -3.06 -1.09 -3.86
CA GLY A 2 -3.69 -2.35 -3.44
C GLY A 2 -3.00 -3.66 -3.89
N PHE A 3 -2.39 -3.69 -5.08
CA PHE A 3 -1.82 -4.90 -5.71
C PHE A 3 -0.76 -5.65 -4.86
N GLY A 4 -0.01 -4.96 -4.00
CA GLY A 4 1.14 -5.53 -3.29
C GLY A 4 0.85 -6.78 -2.46
N ILE A 5 -0.19 -6.76 -1.62
CA ILE A 5 -0.48 -7.90 -0.72
C ILE A 5 -0.96 -9.14 -1.50
N PRO A 6 -1.97 -9.07 -2.40
CA PRO A 6 -2.38 -10.22 -3.20
C PRO A 6 -1.25 -10.78 -4.08
N ALA A 7 -0.43 -9.92 -4.68
CA ALA A 7 0.69 -10.35 -5.52
C ALA A 7 1.77 -11.07 -4.70
N ALA A 8 2.06 -10.59 -3.49
CA ALA A 8 3.03 -11.20 -2.59
C ALA A 8 2.52 -12.54 -2.02
N VAL A 9 1.22 -12.66 -1.73
CA VAL A 9 0.56 -13.95 -1.42
C VAL A 9 0.74 -14.95 -2.56
N GLY A 10 0.44 -14.54 -3.80
CA GLY A 10 0.62 -15.38 -4.98
C GLY A 10 2.08 -15.80 -5.20
N ALA A 11 3.03 -14.88 -5.05
CA ALA A 11 4.45 -15.16 -5.16
C ALA A 11 4.94 -16.17 -4.10
N GLN A 12 4.53 -16.03 -2.84
CA GLN A 12 4.93 -16.94 -1.77
C GLN A 12 4.29 -18.33 -1.91
N MET A 13 3.10 -18.42 -2.51
CA MET A 13 2.49 -19.71 -2.87
C MET A 13 3.16 -20.37 -4.09
N ALA A 14 3.65 -19.58 -5.06
CA ALA A 14 4.39 -20.09 -6.22
C ALA A 14 5.85 -20.45 -5.90
N ARG A 15 6.42 -19.86 -4.85
CA ARG A 15 7.77 -20.11 -4.34
C ARG A 15 7.75 -20.23 -2.80
N PRO A 16 7.49 -21.41 -2.25
CA PRO A 16 7.42 -21.61 -0.79
C PRO A 16 8.76 -21.35 -0.07
N GLU A 17 9.87 -21.72 -0.68
CA GLU A 17 11.22 -21.61 -0.10
C GLU A 17 11.86 -20.22 -0.25
N ASP A 18 11.42 -19.42 -1.23
CA ASP A 18 11.98 -18.08 -1.46
C ASP A 18 11.39 -17.06 -0.47
N MET A 19 12.21 -16.16 0.05
CA MET A 19 11.76 -15.14 1.00
C MET A 19 11.04 -13.98 0.27
N VAL A 20 9.71 -13.96 0.30
CA VAL A 20 8.94 -12.88 -0.33
C VAL A 20 8.75 -11.70 0.63
N ILE A 21 9.14 -10.50 0.16
CA ILE A 21 9.03 -9.23 0.89
C ILE A 21 8.11 -8.27 0.12
N CYS A 22 6.99 -7.89 0.71
CA CYS A 22 6.05 -6.91 0.19
C CYS A 22 6.35 -5.52 0.76
N VAL A 23 6.85 -4.58 -0.06
CA VAL A 23 6.96 -3.17 0.31
C VAL A 23 5.68 -2.43 -0.13
N SER A 24 4.98 -1.78 0.79
CA SER A 24 3.73 -1.05 0.49
C SER A 24 3.60 0.21 1.33
N GLY A 25 3.01 1.27 0.77
CA GLY A 25 2.52 2.40 1.55
C GLY A 25 1.20 2.10 2.28
N ASP A 26 0.93 2.85 3.35
CA ASP A 26 -0.33 2.91 4.10
C ASP A 26 -1.60 2.83 3.22
N GLY A 27 -1.76 3.77 2.29
CA GLY A 27 -2.94 3.86 1.44
C GLY A 27 -3.06 2.71 0.43
N SER A 28 -1.97 2.00 0.13
CA SER A 28 -2.02 0.77 -0.69
C SER A 28 -2.29 -0.47 0.15
N PHE A 29 -1.84 -0.50 1.40
CA PHE A 29 -2.05 -1.61 2.33
C PHE A 29 -3.54 -1.69 2.73
N MET A 30 -4.14 -0.55 3.10
CA MET A 30 -5.53 -0.48 3.55
C MET A 30 -6.56 -0.94 2.51
N MET A 31 -6.25 -0.86 1.21
CA MET A 31 -7.17 -1.31 0.15
C MET A 31 -7.45 -2.83 0.20
N ASN A 32 -6.43 -3.63 0.51
CA ASN A 32 -6.50 -5.11 0.47
C ASN A 32 -6.08 -5.76 1.81
N VAL A 33 -6.24 -5.05 2.93
CA VAL A 33 -5.88 -5.50 4.28
C VAL A 33 -6.57 -6.82 4.69
N GLN A 34 -7.70 -7.16 4.07
CA GLN A 34 -8.41 -8.43 4.22
C GLN A 34 -7.50 -9.66 3.96
N GLU A 35 -6.50 -9.55 3.06
CA GLU A 35 -5.59 -10.65 2.71
C GLU A 35 -4.67 -11.09 3.86
N LEU A 36 -4.55 -10.31 4.95
CA LEU A 36 -3.93 -10.78 6.18
C LEU A 36 -4.62 -12.03 6.74
N GLY A 37 -5.94 -12.16 6.52
CA GLY A 37 -6.71 -13.37 6.82
C GLY A 37 -6.27 -14.57 5.98
N THR A 38 -5.99 -14.37 4.69
CA THR A 38 -5.46 -15.41 3.79
C THR A 38 -4.06 -15.82 4.21
N ILE A 39 -3.16 -14.86 4.44
CA ILE A 39 -1.77 -15.08 4.91
C ILE A 39 -1.78 -15.92 6.19
N LYS A 40 -2.60 -15.54 7.18
CA LYS A 40 -2.69 -16.26 8.47
C LYS A 40 -3.30 -17.65 8.32
N ARG A 41 -4.37 -17.82 7.52
CA ARG A 41 -5.01 -19.14 7.26
C ARG A 41 -4.09 -20.10 6.50
N LYS A 42 -3.23 -19.60 5.61
CA LYS A 42 -2.27 -20.38 4.82
C LYS A 42 -0.88 -20.48 5.47
N GLN A 43 -0.67 -19.85 6.63
CA GLN A 43 0.60 -19.78 7.35
C GLN A 43 1.80 -19.33 6.50
N LEU A 44 1.56 -18.45 5.52
CA LEU A 44 2.60 -18.02 4.57
C LEU A 44 3.68 -17.20 5.31
N PRO A 45 4.98 -17.46 5.10
CA PRO A 45 6.10 -16.76 5.77
C PRO A 45 6.36 -15.34 5.22
N LEU A 46 5.29 -14.66 4.81
CA LEU A 46 5.34 -13.39 4.09
C LEU A 46 5.83 -12.24 5.00
N LYS A 47 6.81 -11.47 4.51
CA LYS A 47 7.28 -10.26 5.19
C LYS A 47 6.65 -9.03 4.55
N ILE A 48 6.13 -8.10 5.36
CA ILE A 48 5.53 -6.85 4.87
C ILE A 48 6.30 -5.68 5.48
N VAL A 49 6.80 -4.79 4.62
CA VAL A 49 7.41 -3.50 5.00
C VAL A 49 6.39 -2.41 4.70
N LEU A 50 5.79 -1.87 5.76
CA LEU A 50 4.79 -0.80 5.67
C LEU A 50 5.47 0.57 5.74
N LEU A 51 5.33 1.36 4.68
CA LEU A 51 5.76 2.76 4.61
C LEU A 51 4.59 3.65 5.02
N ASP A 52 4.36 3.79 6.33
CA ASP A 52 3.37 4.75 6.83
C ASP A 52 3.91 6.18 6.72
N ASN A 53 3.26 6.97 5.87
CA ASN A 53 3.41 8.42 5.82
C ASN A 53 2.08 9.15 6.03
N GLN A 54 1.00 8.41 6.34
CA GLN A 54 -0.36 8.89 6.61
C GLN A 54 -0.95 9.81 5.52
N ARG A 55 -0.55 9.63 4.26
CA ARG A 55 -0.93 10.46 3.11
C ARG A 55 -0.89 9.64 1.80
N LEU A 56 -1.62 10.11 0.80
CA LEU A 56 -1.39 9.68 -0.58
C LEU A 56 -0.14 10.38 -1.14
N GLY A 57 1.05 9.93 -0.71
CA GLY A 57 2.33 10.60 -0.95
C GLY A 57 2.58 11.02 -2.41
N MET A 58 2.34 10.12 -3.37
CA MET A 58 2.41 10.43 -4.81
C MET A 58 1.47 11.56 -5.22
N VAL A 59 0.19 11.51 -4.80
CA VAL A 59 -0.81 12.54 -5.15
C VAL A 59 -0.41 13.89 -4.54
N ARG A 60 0.08 13.89 -3.29
CA ARG A 60 0.60 15.09 -2.63
C ARG A 60 1.83 15.65 -3.35
N GLN A 61 2.77 14.80 -3.78
CA GLN A 61 3.96 15.23 -4.49
C GLN A 61 3.62 15.91 -5.83
N TRP A 62 2.69 15.34 -6.59
CA TRP A 62 2.20 15.99 -7.82
C TRP A 62 1.42 17.27 -7.54
N GLN A 63 0.63 17.33 -6.45
CA GLN A 63 0.01 18.58 -5.98
C GLN A 63 1.04 19.65 -5.60
N GLN A 64 2.20 19.29 -5.03
CA GLN A 64 3.24 20.25 -4.63
C GLN A 64 4.17 20.68 -5.78
N LEU A 65 4.27 19.91 -6.87
CA LEU A 65 5.15 20.21 -8.00
C LEU A 65 4.46 20.96 -9.15
N PHE A 66 3.14 20.84 -9.28
CA PHE A 66 2.40 21.34 -10.45
C PHE A 66 1.18 22.21 -10.10
N PHE A 67 0.93 22.49 -8.81
CA PHE A 67 -0.17 23.33 -8.33
C PHE A 67 0.27 24.13 -7.09
N ASP A 68 -0.31 25.32 -6.87
CA ASP A 68 0.03 26.20 -5.74
C ASP A 68 -0.57 25.75 -4.38
N GLY A 69 -0.68 24.45 -4.15
CA GLY A 69 -1.14 23.89 -2.87
C GLY A 69 -2.00 22.63 -2.96
N PRO A 70 -2.42 22.09 -1.80
CA PRO A 70 -3.22 20.87 -1.75
C PRO A 70 -4.64 21.10 -2.27
N LEU A 71 -4.97 20.45 -3.40
CA LEU A 71 -6.28 20.48 -4.07
C LEU A 71 -7.46 19.90 -3.25
N GLN A 72 -7.24 19.51 -1.99
CA GLN A 72 -8.28 18.94 -1.11
C GLN A 72 -8.15 19.43 0.35
N ARG A 73 -8.73 20.61 0.64
CA ARG A 73 -9.82 20.80 1.62
C ARG A 73 -10.04 22.30 1.89
N ASN A 74 -11.22 22.80 1.54
CA ASN A 74 -11.69 24.16 1.77
C ASN A 74 -10.82 25.29 1.18
N GLN A 75 -11.01 25.61 -0.10
CA GLN A 75 -11.08 27.03 -0.44
C GLN A 75 -12.39 27.56 0.15
N PRO A 76 -12.38 28.61 1.01
CA PRO A 76 -13.58 29.39 1.24
C PRO A 76 -13.91 30.12 -0.07
N LEU A 77 -15.19 30.12 -0.46
CA LEU A 77 -15.65 30.87 -1.62
C LEU A 77 -15.34 32.37 -1.41
N ARG A 78 -14.74 32.99 -2.43
CA ARG A 78 -14.69 34.44 -2.62
C ARG A 78 -15.74 34.82 -3.67
#